data_AF-A0A0F7LNK4-F1
#
_entry.id   AF-A0A0F7LNK4-F1
#
_cell.length_a   1.000
_cell.length_b   1.000
_cell.length_c   1.000
_cell.angle_alpha   90.00
_cell.angle_beta   90.00
_cell.angle_gamma   90.00
#
_symmetry.space_group_name_H-M   'P 1'
#
loop_
_entity.id
_entity.type
_entity.pdbx_description
1 polymer ?
#
loop_
_entity_poly.entity_id
_entity_poly.type
_entity_poly.pdbx_seq_one_letter_code
_entity_poly.pdbx_strand_id
1 'polypeptide(L)'
;MSWIDPLGLAGCNAQFNSRKAALRAAKKDAGIPMVQQPSHVELVPLTDRNGRNILGENHLPIKTREYTFTRPNRENIVIQDHSPGHIYGPPGTPGNQGPHFNVRPIGDTRNGSVAGTLEHYSF
;
A
#
# COMPACT_ATOMS: atom_id res chain seq x y z
N MET A 1 -12.84 14.14 16.89
CA MET A 1 -11.44 14.09 16.42
C MET A 1 -10.91 12.70 16.75
N SER A 2 -10.71 11.84 15.75
CA SER A 2 -10.06 10.54 15.94
C SER A 2 -8.55 10.71 15.76
N TRP A 3 -7.76 10.14 16.67
CA TRP A 3 -6.32 10.06 16.52
C TRP A 3 -5.99 9.29 15.24
N ILE A 4 -5.09 9.85 14.42
CA ILE A 4 -4.58 9.24 13.20
C ILE A 4 -3.16 8.78 13.54
N ASP A 5 -2.82 7.53 13.25
CA ASP A 5 -1.46 7.02 13.36
C ASP A 5 -0.71 7.31 12.05
N PRO A 6 0.11 8.37 11.98
CA PRO A 6 0.82 8.72 10.75
C PRO A 6 1.88 7.68 10.35
N LEU A 7 2.26 6.78 11.26
CA LEU A 7 3.32 5.78 11.07
C LEU A 7 2.80 4.34 11.02
N GLY A 8 1.50 4.11 11.25
CA GLY A 8 0.91 2.77 11.29
C GLY A 8 1.60 1.80 12.27
N LEU A 9 2.16 2.32 13.37
CA LEU A 9 2.88 1.56 14.39
C LEU A 9 1.96 0.94 15.45
N ALA A 10 0.74 1.46 15.61
CA ALA A 10 -0.29 0.85 16.42
C ALA A 10 -0.85 -0.36 15.67
N GLY A 11 -0.72 -1.56 16.27
CA GLY A 11 -1.14 -2.81 15.63
C GLY A 11 -2.56 -2.77 15.07
N CYS A 12 -2.76 -3.46 13.93
CA CYS A 12 -3.99 -3.89 13.26
C CYS A 12 -5.29 -3.06 13.36
N ASN A 13 -5.24 -1.76 13.66
CA ASN A 13 -6.41 -0.90 13.59
C ASN A 13 -6.49 -0.32 12.18
N ALA A 14 -7.48 -0.78 11.41
CA ALA A 14 -7.79 -0.23 10.09
C ALA A 14 -8.14 1.27 10.21
N GLN A 15 -7.39 2.11 9.51
CA GLN A 15 -7.66 3.55 9.45
C GLN A 15 -8.93 3.85 8.64
N PHE A 16 -9.19 3.05 7.61
CA PHE A 16 -10.33 3.20 6.72
C PHE A 16 -11.27 2.02 6.84
N ASN A 17 -12.58 2.26 6.79
CA ASN A 17 -13.60 1.21 6.96
C ASN A 17 -13.68 0.18 5.82
N SER A 18 -12.90 0.35 4.74
CA SER A 18 -12.87 -0.59 3.61
C SER A 18 -11.70 -0.34 2.67
N ARG A 19 -11.33 -1.38 1.91
CA ARG A 19 -10.38 -1.29 0.78
C ARG A 19 -10.73 -0.15 -0.18
N LYS A 20 -12.01 0.06 -0.48
CA LYS A 20 -12.46 1.13 -1.38
C LYS A 20 -12.21 2.52 -0.77
N ALA A 21 -12.44 2.68 0.53
CA ALA A 21 -12.21 3.95 1.23
C ALA A 21 -10.71 4.27 1.28
N ALA A 22 -9.87 3.30 1.62
CA ALA A 22 -8.41 3.46 1.61
C ALA A 22 -7.86 3.82 0.22
N LEU A 23 -8.29 3.12 -0.85
CA LEU A 23 -7.86 3.44 -2.21
C LEU A 23 -8.28 4.85 -2.63
N ARG A 24 -9.48 5.30 -2.24
CA ARG A 24 -9.93 6.67 -2.52
C ARG A 24 -9.11 7.72 -1.79
N ALA A 25 -8.77 7.47 -0.53
CA ALA A 25 -7.89 8.35 0.24
C ALA A 25 -6.48 8.40 -0.37
N ALA A 26 -5.88 7.26 -0.68
CA ALA A 26 -4.58 7.17 -1.34
C ALA A 26 -4.55 7.96 -2.66
N LYS A 27 -5.58 7.80 -3.51
CA LYS A 27 -5.68 8.57 -4.76
C LYS A 27 -5.83 10.07 -4.49
N LYS A 28 -6.68 10.47 -3.54
CA LYS A 28 -6.91 11.88 -3.20
C LYS A 28 -5.61 12.55 -2.75
N ASP A 29 -4.90 11.94 -1.81
CA ASP A 29 -3.69 12.48 -1.21
C ASP A 29 -2.53 12.51 -2.23
N ALA A 30 -2.46 11.52 -3.12
CA ALA A 30 -1.49 11.50 -4.21
C ALA A 30 -1.78 12.53 -5.32
N GLY A 31 -2.93 13.20 -5.30
CA GLY A 31 -3.35 14.13 -6.36
C GLY A 31 -3.83 13.43 -7.64
N ILE A 32 -4.30 12.19 -7.54
CA ILE A 32 -4.82 11.39 -8.65
C ILE A 32 -6.33 11.68 -8.80
N PRO A 33 -6.80 12.14 -9.98
CA PRO A 33 -8.22 12.37 -10.21
C PRO A 33 -9.07 11.13 -9.89
N MET A 34 -10.18 11.33 -9.18
CA MET A 34 -10.92 10.19 -8.64
C MET A 34 -11.52 9.27 -9.70
N VAL A 35 -11.84 9.83 -10.86
CA VAL A 35 -12.35 9.12 -12.04
C VAL A 35 -11.27 8.43 -12.87
N GLN A 36 -9.98 8.78 -12.67
CA GLN A 36 -8.88 8.21 -13.44
C GLN A 36 -8.76 6.71 -13.18
N GLN A 37 -8.69 5.93 -14.26
CA GLN A 37 -8.31 4.51 -14.22
C GLN A 37 -6.78 4.39 -14.29
N PRO A 38 -6.19 3.33 -13.70
CA PRO A 38 -4.76 3.12 -13.81
C PRO A 38 -4.35 2.97 -15.28
N SER A 39 -3.20 3.55 -15.65
CA SER A 39 -2.60 3.38 -16.98
C SER A 39 -1.98 2.01 -17.16
N HIS A 40 -1.58 1.36 -16.06
CA HIS A 40 -1.05 0.00 -16.05
C HIS A 40 -1.45 -0.72 -14.77
N VAL A 41 -1.71 -2.02 -14.89
CA VAL A 41 -1.97 -2.91 -13.76
C VAL A 41 -1.15 -4.16 -13.95
N GLU A 42 -0.35 -4.50 -12.94
CA GLU A 42 0.50 -5.69 -12.97
C GLU A 42 0.37 -6.50 -11.68
N LEU A 43 0.78 -7.77 -11.75
CA LEU A 43 0.87 -8.66 -10.61
C LEU A 43 2.33 -8.83 -10.21
N VAL A 44 2.68 -8.36 -9.03
CA VAL A 44 4.04 -8.46 -8.47
C VAL A 44 4.04 -9.39 -7.27
N PRO A 45 5.16 -10.07 -6.96
CA PRO A 45 5.30 -10.77 -5.69
C PRO A 45 5.19 -9.80 -4.51
N LEU A 46 4.39 -10.14 -3.50
CA LEU A 46 4.38 -9.45 -2.23
C LEU A 46 5.69 -9.76 -1.51
N THR A 47 6.40 -8.74 -1.06
CA THR A 47 7.71 -8.90 -0.41
C THR A 47 7.75 -8.31 0.99
N ASP A 48 8.64 -8.84 1.82
CA ASP A 48 9.02 -8.22 3.09
C ASP A 48 9.87 -6.95 2.87
N ARG A 49 10.20 -6.24 3.95
CA ARG A 49 11.10 -5.06 3.90
C ARG A 49 12.48 -5.37 3.27
N ASN A 50 12.94 -6.61 3.35
CA ASN A 50 14.20 -7.08 2.79
C ASN A 50 14.07 -7.56 1.34
N GLY A 51 12.87 -7.54 0.75
CA GLY A 51 12.63 -7.92 -0.64
C GLY A 51 12.51 -9.41 -0.84
N ARG A 52 12.34 -10.16 0.24
CA ARG A 52 12.06 -11.59 0.18
C ARG A 52 10.57 -11.78 -0.08
N ASN A 53 10.24 -12.68 -1.00
CA ASN A 53 8.86 -13.01 -1.29
C ASN A 53 8.17 -13.55 -0.03
N ILE A 54 6.98 -13.04 0.25
CA ILE A 54 6.08 -13.62 1.23
C ILE A 54 5.37 -14.79 0.56
N LEU A 55 5.51 -15.97 1.16
CA LEU A 55 4.95 -17.21 0.65
C LEU A 55 3.58 -17.48 1.26
N GLY A 56 2.67 -18.02 0.45
CA GLY A 56 1.40 -18.55 0.93
C GLY A 56 1.55 -19.95 1.52
N GLU A 57 0.45 -20.54 1.96
CA GLU A 57 0.40 -21.90 2.53
C GLU A 57 0.90 -22.98 1.55
N ASN A 58 0.81 -22.72 0.25
CA ASN A 58 1.32 -23.59 -0.81
C ASN A 58 2.82 -23.41 -1.09
N HIS A 59 3.53 -22.65 -0.27
CA HIS A 59 4.95 -22.30 -0.44
C HIS A 59 5.28 -21.54 -1.74
N LEU A 60 4.28 -20.95 -2.40
CA LEU A 60 4.47 -20.09 -3.57
C LEU A 60 4.37 -18.62 -3.18
N PRO A 61 5.07 -17.71 -3.89
CA PRO A 61 4.93 -16.27 -3.66
C PRO A 61 3.49 -15.81 -3.81
N ILE A 62 3.00 -15.09 -2.79
CA ILE A 62 1.74 -14.35 -2.90
C ILE A 62 1.95 -13.24 -3.93
N LYS A 63 1.04 -13.12 -4.88
CA LYS A 63 1.07 -12.03 -5.87
C LYS A 63 -0.01 -11.01 -5.55
N THR A 64 0.37 -9.74 -5.55
CA THR A 64 -0.51 -8.59 -5.32
C THR A 64 -0.52 -7.67 -6.54
N ARG A 65 -1.47 -6.74 -6.59
CA ARG A 65 -1.57 -5.80 -7.70
C ARG A 65 -0.79 -4.53 -7.43
N GLU A 66 -0.12 -4.03 -8.46
CA GLU A 66 0.34 -2.64 -8.52
C GLU A 66 -0.45 -1.88 -9.58
N TYR A 67 -0.89 -0.68 -9.20
CA TYR A 67 -1.66 0.21 -10.06
C TYR A 67 -0.82 1.44 -10.39
N THR A 68 -0.42 1.60 -11.65
CA THR A 68 0.26 2.81 -12.09
C THR A 68 -0.76 3.87 -12.51
N PHE A 69 -0.58 5.10 -12.03
CA PHE A 69 -1.35 6.28 -12.41
C PHE A 69 -0.42 7.39 -12.87
N THR A 70 -0.85 8.15 -13.88
CA THR A 70 -0.16 9.37 -14.31
C THR A 70 -0.88 10.58 -13.75
N ARG A 71 -0.21 11.33 -12.87
CA ARG A 71 -0.76 12.54 -12.26
C ARG A 71 -0.92 13.68 -13.29
N PRO A 72 -1.70 14.73 -12.98
CA PRO A 72 -1.83 15.90 -13.87
C PRO A 72 -0.50 16.56 -14.21
N ASN A 73 0.48 16.52 -13.30
CA ASN A 73 1.85 17.02 -13.52
C ASN A 73 2.74 16.07 -14.35
N ARG A 74 2.17 15.00 -14.92
CA ARG A 74 2.83 13.94 -15.71
C ARG A 74 3.75 12.99 -14.94
N GLU A 75 3.77 13.07 -13.62
CA GLU A 75 4.50 12.12 -12.80
C GLU A 75 3.73 10.80 -12.63
N ASN A 76 4.43 9.67 -12.72
CA ASN A 76 3.85 8.36 -12.51
C ASN A 76 3.99 7.92 -11.06
N ILE A 77 2.87 7.54 -10.46
CA ILE A 77 2.75 7.01 -9.10
C ILE A 77 2.22 5.59 -9.16
N VAL A 78 2.72 4.73 -8.29
CA VAL A 78 2.27 3.36 -8.10
C VAL A 78 1.51 3.24 -6.78
N ILE A 79 0.32 2.65 -6.82
CA ILE A 79 -0.41 2.22 -5.62
C ILE A 79 -0.28 0.70 -5.51
N GLN A 80 0.35 0.22 -4.44
CA GLN A 80 0.59 -1.20 -4.18
C GLN A 80 -0.53 -1.75 -3.30
N ASP A 81 -1.17 -2.84 -3.75
CA ASP A 81 -2.29 -3.48 -3.06
C ASP A 81 -1.84 -4.59 -2.13
N HIS A 82 -1.51 -4.25 -0.89
CA HIS A 82 -1.12 -5.22 0.15
C HIS A 82 -2.35 -5.75 0.90
N SER A 83 -3.45 -6.04 0.19
CA SER A 83 -4.66 -6.64 0.77
C SER A 83 -4.40 -7.91 1.60
N PRO A 84 -3.47 -8.82 1.25
CA PRO A 84 -3.17 -9.99 2.10
C PRO A 84 -2.56 -9.63 3.47
N GLY A 85 -2.05 -8.42 3.64
CA GLY A 85 -1.25 -8.04 4.80
C GLY A 85 0.06 -8.82 4.88
N HIS A 86 0.78 -8.65 5.99
CA HIS A 86 1.97 -9.44 6.27
C HIS A 86 2.25 -9.54 7.77
N ILE A 87 2.51 -10.77 8.22
CA ILE A 87 2.84 -11.11 9.62
C ILE A 87 4.24 -11.72 9.63
N TYR A 88 5.15 -11.12 10.40
CA TYR A 88 6.54 -11.55 10.58
C TYR A 88 6.80 -12.25 11.91
N GLY A 89 5.83 -12.25 12.82
CA GLY A 89 5.94 -12.87 14.15
C GLY A 89 4.68 -12.67 14.99
N PRO A 90 4.73 -12.99 16.31
CA PRO A 90 3.60 -12.82 17.22
C PRO A 90 3.00 -11.40 17.23
N PRO A 91 1.78 -11.19 17.76
CA PRO A 91 1.19 -9.86 17.91
C PRO A 91 2.16 -8.86 18.56
N GLY A 92 2.27 -7.66 18.00
CA GLY A 92 3.23 -6.64 18.41
C GLY A 92 4.61 -6.72 17.74
N THR A 93 4.87 -7.74 16.89
CA THR A 93 6.12 -7.79 16.11
C THR A 93 6.21 -6.59 15.17
N PRO A 94 7.29 -5.80 15.21
CA PRO A 94 7.49 -4.67 14.31
C PRO A 94 7.40 -5.08 12.83
N GLY A 95 6.55 -4.39 12.09
CA GLY A 95 6.29 -4.68 10.68
C GLY A 95 5.11 -5.62 10.43
N ASN A 96 4.51 -6.23 11.46
CA ASN A 96 3.20 -6.86 11.27
C ASN A 96 2.20 -5.78 10.82
N GLN A 97 1.58 -5.98 9.66
CA GLN A 97 0.60 -5.06 9.11
C GLN A 97 -0.59 -5.86 8.58
N GLY A 98 -1.79 -5.34 8.85
CA GLY A 98 -3.01 -5.83 8.22
C GLY A 98 -3.10 -5.42 6.74
N PRO A 99 -4.26 -5.59 6.10
CA PRO A 99 -4.50 -5.10 4.75
C PRO A 99 -4.26 -3.59 4.63
N HIS A 100 -3.50 -3.18 3.61
CA HIS A 100 -3.21 -1.77 3.37
C HIS A 100 -2.85 -1.48 1.91
N PHE A 101 -2.83 -0.20 1.54
CA PHE A 101 -2.15 0.28 0.34
C PHE A 101 -0.90 1.08 0.68
N ASN A 102 0.09 1.02 -0.20
CA ASN A 102 1.22 1.95 -0.22
C ASN A 102 1.15 2.83 -1.46
N VAL A 103 1.62 4.07 -1.34
CA VAL A 103 1.77 4.99 -2.47
C VAL A 103 3.26 5.27 -2.69
N ARG A 104 3.75 5.01 -3.91
CA ARG A 104 5.18 5.05 -4.24
C ARG A 104 5.44 5.78 -5.55
N PRO A 105 6.58 6.47 -5.72
CA PRO A 105 7.01 6.93 -7.02
C PRO A 105 7.40 5.74 -7.92
N ILE A 106 7.19 5.83 -9.23
CA ILE A 106 7.53 4.73 -10.16
C ILE A 106 9.04 4.40 -10.17
N GLY A 107 9.89 5.38 -9.87
CA GLY A 107 11.36 5.21 -9.83
C GLY A 107 11.87 4.48 -8.59
N ASP A 108 11.04 4.36 -7.54
CA ASP A 108 11.35 3.62 -6.32
C ASP A 108 10.05 3.11 -5.68
N THR A 109 9.54 2.01 -6.23
CA THR A 109 8.32 1.34 -5.73
C THR A 109 8.52 0.65 -4.39
N ARG A 110 9.74 0.65 -3.83
CA ARG A 110 10.05 -0.12 -2.63
C ARG A 110 10.18 0.76 -1.39
N ASN A 111 10.98 1.81 -1.48
CA ASN A 111 11.27 2.68 -0.34
C ASN A 111 10.83 4.13 -0.58
N GLY A 112 10.47 4.49 -1.82
CA GLY A 112 10.14 5.85 -2.18
C GLY A 112 8.89 6.35 -1.46
N SER A 113 8.85 7.64 -1.15
CA SER A 113 7.70 8.30 -0.54
C SER A 113 7.15 9.37 -1.49
N VAL A 114 5.83 9.52 -1.55
CA VAL A 114 5.18 10.61 -2.28
C VAL A 114 4.76 11.69 -1.29
N ALA A 115 5.19 12.93 -1.51
CA ALA A 115 4.84 14.03 -0.62
C ALA A 115 3.31 14.19 -0.52
N GLY A 116 2.80 14.32 0.70
CA GLY A 116 1.37 14.46 0.98
C GLY A 116 0.61 13.15 1.18
N THR A 117 1.26 11.99 1.05
CA THR A 117 0.62 10.69 1.29
C THR A 117 1.04 10.09 2.64
N LEU A 118 0.20 9.21 3.17
CA LEU A 118 0.54 8.36 4.32
C LEU A 118 1.52 7.26 3.91
N GLU A 119 2.27 6.73 4.87
CA GLU A 119 3.13 5.56 4.64
C GLU A 119 2.27 4.32 4.30
N HIS A 120 1.17 4.14 5.04
CA HIS A 120 0.23 3.04 4.87
C HIS A 120 -1.22 3.55 4.93
N TYR A 121 -2.06 3.08 4.00
CA TYR A 121 -3.51 3.29 4.00
C TYR A 121 -4.21 1.99 4.43
N SER A 122 -4.32 1.74 5.74
CA SER A 122 -4.85 0.49 6.31
C SER A 122 -6.38 0.38 6.25
N PHE A 123 -6.90 -0.82 6.03
CA PHE A 123 -8.34 -1.09 5.91
C PHE A 123 -8.77 -2.48 6.36
#